data_AF-A0AAQ3KA05-F1
#
_entry.id   AF-A0AAQ3KA05-F1
#
_cell.length_a   1.000
_cell.length_b   1.000
_cell.length_c   1.000
_cell.angle_alpha   90.00
_cell.angle_beta   90.00
_cell.angle_gamma   90.00
#
_symmetry.space_group_name_H-M   'P 1'
#
loop_
_entity.id
_entity.type
_entity.pdbx_description
1 polymer ?
#
loop_
_entity_poly.entity_id
_entity_poly.type
_entity_poly.pdbx_seq_one_letter_code
_entity_poly.pdbx_strand_id
1 'polypeptide(L)'
;MRQLIERYQRVTNTRFEEINSQQQIFCEISRMRDENDKLQASMRQFTGEDLASLNLNEVSQLEEQLEFSVNKVRARKHQLLQQQLENLRRKEHILEDEHNYLCRMLAEHQVAMEQHQQVAVMEHKVGAEVPMLEHFGHFYSEEPSRNLLQLSPQLHAFRLQPTQPNLQDANFQGHGLQL
;
A
#
# COMPACT_ATOMS: atom_id res chain seq x y z
N MET A 1 -25.10 20.99 53.80
CA MET A 1 -24.71 21.48 52.46
C MET A 1 -25.92 21.79 51.58
N ARG A 2 -26.83 20.84 51.27
CA ARG A 2 -28.07 21.11 50.49
C ARG A 2 -28.94 22.26 51.04
N GLN A 3 -29.14 22.33 52.36
CA GLN A 3 -29.91 23.39 53.01
C GLN A 3 -29.26 24.80 52.90
N LEU A 4 -27.94 24.86 52.79
CA LEU A 4 -27.20 26.12 52.63
C LEU A 4 -27.34 26.63 51.18
N ILE A 5 -27.24 25.70 50.22
CA ILE A 5 -27.44 25.98 48.79
C ILE A 5 -28.87 26.48 48.56
N GLU A 6 -29.90 25.82 49.13
CA GLU A 6 -31.30 26.27 49.03
C GLU A 6 -31.53 27.68 49.57
N ARG A 7 -30.95 28.01 50.73
CA ARG A 7 -31.08 29.38 51.29
C ARG A 7 -30.41 30.40 50.37
N TYR A 8 -29.24 30.08 49.84
CA TYR A 8 -28.53 30.97 48.92
C TYR A 8 -29.34 31.22 47.65
N GLN A 9 -29.88 30.17 47.04
CA GLN A 9 -30.75 30.24 45.84
C GLN A 9 -32.01 31.10 46.06
N ARG A 10 -32.65 30.98 47.23
CA ARG A 10 -33.83 31.79 47.58
C ARG A 10 -33.50 33.29 47.73
N VAL A 11 -32.32 33.61 48.26
CA VAL A 11 -31.90 35.00 48.48
C VAL A 11 -31.38 35.65 47.20
N THR A 12 -30.67 34.88 46.36
CA THR A 12 -30.11 35.39 45.09
C THR A 12 -31.05 35.24 43.88
N ASN A 13 -32.19 34.57 44.08
CA ASN A 13 -33.19 34.26 43.03
C ASN A 13 -32.60 33.56 41.80
N THR A 14 -31.48 32.86 41.98
CA THR A 14 -30.82 32.04 40.97
C THR A 14 -31.11 30.57 41.27
N ARG A 15 -31.82 29.90 40.36
CA ARG A 15 -32.04 28.46 40.45
C ARG A 15 -30.89 27.78 39.71
N PHE A 16 -30.11 26.94 40.39
CA PHE A 16 -29.04 26.21 39.72
C PHE A 16 -29.68 25.13 38.85
N GLU A 17 -29.42 25.17 37.54
CA GLU A 17 -29.93 24.23 36.54
C GLU A 17 -29.28 22.83 36.59
N GLU A 18 -28.58 22.48 37.67
CA GLU A 18 -27.87 21.18 37.78
C GLU A 18 -28.80 19.97 37.63
N ILE A 19 -30.07 20.08 38.01
CA ILE A 19 -31.07 19.02 37.79
C ILE A 19 -31.39 18.89 36.29
N ASN A 20 -31.37 20.00 35.54
CA ASN A 20 -31.61 20.00 34.10
C ASN A 20 -30.42 19.39 33.34
N SER A 21 -29.18 19.72 33.73
CA SER A 21 -27.99 19.19 33.07
C SER A 21 -27.79 17.67 33.30
N GLN A 22 -28.01 17.16 34.51
CA GLN A 22 -27.93 15.71 34.77
C GLN A 22 -29.04 14.93 34.03
N GLN A 23 -30.26 15.46 34.00
CA GLN A 23 -31.37 14.87 33.27
C GLN A 23 -31.11 14.88 31.76
N GLN A 24 -30.59 15.98 31.22
CA GLN A 24 -30.23 16.12 29.82
C GLN A 24 -29.13 15.13 29.42
N ILE A 25 -28.10 14.95 30.24
CA ILE A 25 -27.05 13.94 30.01
C ILE A 25 -27.65 12.53 29.99
N PHE A 26 -28.55 12.20 30.91
CA PHE A 26 -29.19 10.88 30.91
C PHE A 26 -30.07 10.64 29.67
N CYS A 27 -30.82 11.66 29.24
CA CYS A 27 -31.59 11.61 28.00
C CYS A 27 -30.69 11.41 26.78
N GLU A 28 -29.55 12.12 26.74
CA GLU A 28 -28.58 12.00 25.64
C GLU A 28 -27.94 10.61 25.59
N ILE A 29 -27.53 10.07 26.74
CA ILE A 29 -27.00 8.70 26.84
C ILE A 29 -28.04 7.68 26.36
N SER A 30 -29.30 7.84 26.77
CA SER A 30 -30.39 6.95 26.35
C SER A 30 -30.61 7.03 24.85
N ARG A 31 -30.63 8.24 24.27
CA ARG A 31 -30.73 8.47 22.83
C ARG A 31 -29.60 7.79 22.06
N MET A 32 -28.36 7.95 22.53
CA MET A 32 -27.18 7.33 21.90
C MET A 32 -27.23 5.80 21.98
N ARG A 33 -27.70 5.24 23.10
CA ARG A 33 -27.89 3.79 23.24
C ARG A 33 -28.93 3.28 22.25
N ASP A 34 -30.09 3.94 22.17
CA ASP A 34 -31.15 3.55 21.23
C ASP A 34 -30.68 3.62 19.77
N GLU A 35 -29.87 4.61 19.42
CA GLU A 35 -29.26 4.72 18.09
C GLU A 35 -28.27 3.59 17.82
N ASN A 36 -27.43 3.25 18.80
CA ASN A 36 -26.49 2.13 18.71
C ASN A 36 -27.22 0.80 18.52
N ASP A 37 -28.27 0.55 19.31
CA ASP A 37 -29.05 -0.68 19.24
C ASP A 37 -29.74 -0.81 17.87
N LYS A 38 -30.26 0.29 17.31
CA LYS A 38 -30.82 0.32 15.94
C LYS A 38 -29.76 0.04 14.88
N LEU A 39 -28.57 0.63 15.00
CA LEU A 39 -27.46 0.40 14.09
C LEU A 39 -27.02 -1.07 14.13
N GLN A 40 -26.88 -1.66 15.32
CA GLN A 40 -26.53 -3.07 15.47
C GLN A 40 -27.60 -4.00 14.88
N ALA A 41 -28.89 -3.72 15.14
CA ALA A 41 -29.99 -4.48 14.55
C ALA A 41 -29.96 -4.40 13.02
N SER A 42 -29.72 -3.20 12.46
CA SER A 42 -29.60 -3.02 11.01
C SER A 42 -28.39 -3.77 10.44
N MET A 43 -27.23 -3.75 11.12
CA MET A 43 -26.07 -4.53 10.71
C MET A 43 -26.35 -6.04 10.66
N ARG A 44 -27.05 -6.57 11.68
CA ARG A 44 -27.49 -7.97 11.72
C ARG A 44 -28.36 -8.31 10.51
N GLN A 45 -29.32 -7.45 10.18
CA GLN A 45 -30.17 -7.61 9.00
C GLN A 45 -29.35 -7.61 7.70
N PHE A 46 -28.39 -6.69 7.54
CA PHE A 46 -27.49 -6.69 6.38
C PHE A 46 -26.62 -7.95 6.27
N THR A 47 -26.33 -8.62 7.38
CA THR A 47 -25.64 -9.92 7.41
C THR A 47 -26.56 -11.12 7.27
N GLY A 48 -27.88 -10.90 7.15
CA GLY A 48 -28.89 -11.96 6.98
C GLY A 48 -29.42 -12.56 8.28
N GLU A 49 -29.14 -11.93 9.43
CA GLU A 49 -29.69 -12.29 10.74
C GLU A 49 -31.00 -11.54 11.03
N ASP A 50 -31.84 -12.07 11.93
CA ASP A 50 -33.05 -11.41 12.47
C ASP A 50 -34.09 -10.92 11.43
N LEU A 51 -34.10 -11.51 10.23
CA LEU A 51 -34.97 -11.13 9.11
C LEU A 51 -36.46 -11.39 9.35
N ALA A 52 -36.82 -12.28 10.27
CA ALA A 52 -38.21 -12.62 10.57
C ALA A 52 -39.03 -11.44 11.11
N SER A 53 -38.36 -10.39 11.60
CA SER A 53 -38.99 -9.15 12.07
C SER A 53 -39.39 -8.20 10.94
N LEU A 54 -38.86 -8.40 9.73
CA LEU A 54 -39.08 -7.53 8.58
C LEU A 54 -40.30 -7.99 7.77
N ASN A 55 -41.04 -7.02 7.23
CA ASN A 55 -42.07 -7.28 6.24
C ASN A 55 -41.47 -7.40 4.82
N LEU A 56 -42.27 -7.89 3.87
CA LEU A 56 -41.81 -8.15 2.51
C LEU A 56 -41.26 -6.90 1.79
N ASN A 57 -41.83 -5.72 2.05
CA ASN A 57 -41.34 -4.48 1.45
C ASN A 57 -39.97 -4.09 2.04
N GLU A 58 -39.81 -4.21 3.35
CA GLU A 58 -38.53 -3.95 4.02
C GLU A 58 -37.43 -4.91 3.55
N VAL A 59 -37.76 -6.20 3.38
CA VAL A 59 -36.81 -7.18 2.82
C VAL A 59 -36.41 -6.81 1.39
N SER A 60 -37.37 -6.40 0.55
CA SER A 60 -37.07 -5.96 -0.82
C SER A 60 -36.16 -4.73 -0.85
N GLN A 61 -36.37 -3.76 0.04
CA GLN A 61 -35.51 -2.58 0.16
C GLN A 61 -34.10 -2.94 0.64
N LEU A 62 -34.00 -3.88 1.59
CA LEU A 62 -32.72 -4.38 2.10
C LEU A 62 -31.91 -5.05 0.98
N GLU A 63 -32.57 -5.88 0.16
CA GLU A 63 -31.97 -6.54 -1.00
C GLU A 63 -31.45 -5.52 -2.03
N GLU A 64 -32.27 -4.53 -2.40
CA GLU A 64 -31.87 -3.46 -3.33
C GLU A 64 -30.65 -2.68 -2.82
N GLN A 65 -30.62 -2.34 -1.53
CA GLN A 65 -29.50 -1.64 -0.91
C GLN A 65 -28.20 -2.47 -0.91
N LEU A 66 -28.32 -3.77 -0.64
CA LEU A 66 -27.19 -4.70 -0.69
C LEU A 66 -26.67 -4.85 -2.11
N GLU A 67 -27.55 -5.05 -3.09
CA GLU A 67 -27.18 -5.18 -4.49
C GLU A 67 -26.47 -3.91 -4.99
N PHE A 68 -27.04 -2.74 -4.72
CA PHE A 68 -26.44 -1.46 -5.08
C PHE A 68 -25.04 -1.29 -4.46
N SER A 69 -24.90 -1.58 -3.16
CA SER A 69 -23.64 -1.44 -2.44
C SER A 69 -22.57 -2.40 -2.97
N VAL A 70 -22.93 -3.65 -3.24
CA VAL A 70 -22.04 -4.65 -3.83
C VAL A 70 -21.61 -4.23 -5.23
N ASN A 71 -22.53 -3.76 -6.06
CA ASN A 71 -22.23 -3.28 -7.41
C ASN A 71 -21.28 -2.08 -7.38
N LYS A 72 -21.48 -1.14 -6.45
CA LYS A 72 -20.57 0.01 -6.24
C LYS A 72 -19.16 -0.44 -5.87
N VAL A 73 -19.02 -1.40 -4.95
CA VAL A 73 -17.72 -1.96 -4.55
C VAL A 73 -17.05 -2.68 -5.72
N ARG A 74 -17.78 -3.52 -6.46
CA ARG A 74 -17.25 -4.22 -7.64
C ARG A 74 -16.80 -3.25 -8.72
N ALA A 75 -17.61 -2.24 -9.04
CA ALA A 75 -17.26 -1.22 -10.02
C ALA A 75 -15.96 -0.50 -9.65
N ARG A 76 -15.81 -0.11 -8.38
CA ARG A 76 -14.58 0.54 -7.90
C ARG A 76 -13.37 -0.38 -7.97
N LYS A 77 -13.52 -1.66 -7.60
CA LYS A 77 -12.45 -2.67 -7.73
C LYS A 77 -12.04 -2.86 -9.19
N HIS A 78 -13.01 -2.99 -10.09
CA HIS A 78 -12.76 -3.16 -11.51
C HIS A 78 -12.03 -1.96 -12.11
N GLN A 79 -12.47 -0.74 -11.80
CA GLN A 79 -11.81 0.49 -12.22
C GLN A 79 -10.34 0.52 -11.77
N LEU A 80 -10.06 0.17 -10.52
CA LEU A 80 -8.69 0.16 -10.00
C LEU A 80 -7.81 -0.89 -10.70
N LEU A 81 -8.35 -2.09 -10.94
CA LEU A 81 -7.64 -3.15 -11.66
C LEU A 81 -7.36 -2.76 -13.11
N GLN A 82 -8.30 -2.11 -13.78
CA GLN A 82 -8.09 -1.57 -15.14
C GLN A 82 -6.97 -0.53 -15.15
N GLN A 83 -6.97 0.41 -14.20
CA GLN A 83 -5.89 1.40 -14.07
C GLN A 83 -4.52 0.74 -13.84
N GLN A 84 -4.45 -0.29 -13.00
CA GLN A 84 -3.23 -1.06 -12.78
C GLN A 84 -2.77 -1.78 -14.05
N LEU A 85 -3.68 -2.42 -14.77
CA LEU A 85 -3.38 -3.09 -16.04
C LEU A 85 -2.84 -2.11 -17.09
N GLU A 86 -3.45 -0.94 -17.23
CA GLU A 86 -2.99 0.09 -18.16
C GLU A 86 -1.61 0.64 -17.77
N ASN A 87 -1.35 0.84 -16.48
CA ASN A 87 -0.04 1.25 -16.00
C ASN A 87 1.04 0.21 -16.32
N LEU A 88 0.73 -1.07 -16.13
CA LEU A 88 1.66 -2.17 -16.45
C LEU A 88 1.93 -2.25 -17.95
N ARG A 89 0.90 -2.16 -18.80
CA ARG A 89 1.05 -2.13 -20.26
C ARG A 89 1.91 -0.97 -20.73
N ARG A 90 1.72 0.23 -20.16
CA ARG A 90 2.58 1.38 -20.46
C ARG A 90 4.03 1.14 -20.07
N LYS A 91 4.26 0.52 -18.91
CA LYS A 91 5.61 0.19 -18.44
C LYS A 91 6.28 -0.88 -19.31
N GLU A 92 5.54 -1.90 -19.70
CA GLU A 92 5.98 -2.94 -20.64
C GLU A 92 6.44 -2.31 -21.95
N HIS A 93 5.60 -1.46 -22.55
CA HIS A 93 5.95 -0.79 -23.80
C HIS A 93 7.22 0.08 -23.70
N ILE A 94 7.37 0.86 -22.63
CA ILE A 94 8.59 1.66 -22.40
C ILE A 94 9.83 0.77 -22.30
N LEU A 95 9.74 -0.35 -21.58
CA LEU A 95 10.86 -1.27 -21.41
C LEU A 95 11.21 -1.98 -22.72
N GLU A 96 10.22 -2.34 -23.53
CA GLU A 96 10.44 -2.89 -24.86
C GLU A 96 11.15 -1.89 -25.78
N ASP A 97 10.72 -0.63 -25.77
CA ASP A 97 11.34 0.44 -26.56
C ASP A 97 12.80 0.67 -26.13
N GLU A 98 13.06 0.73 -24.82
CA GLU A 98 14.41 0.82 -24.28
C GLU A 98 15.26 -0.39 -24.67
N HIS A 99 14.74 -1.60 -24.50
CA HIS A 99 15.43 -2.83 -24.88
C HIS A 99 15.82 -2.85 -26.36
N ASN A 100 14.86 -2.53 -27.25
CA ASN A 100 15.08 -2.47 -28.69
C ASN A 100 16.13 -1.41 -29.05
N TYR A 101 16.09 -0.25 -28.40
CA TYR A 101 17.09 0.79 -28.57
C TYR A 101 18.49 0.30 -28.18
N LEU A 102 18.65 -0.33 -27.01
CA LEU A 102 19.93 -0.88 -26.57
C LEU A 102 20.45 -1.98 -27.50
N CYS A 103 19.58 -2.89 -27.96
CA CYS A 103 19.94 -3.94 -28.91
C CYS A 103 20.46 -3.34 -30.23
N ARG A 104 19.84 -2.28 -30.74
CA ARG A 104 20.32 -1.58 -31.93
C ARG A 104 21.69 -0.96 -31.70
N MET A 105 21.88 -0.26 -30.58
CA MET A 105 23.16 0.34 -30.23
C MET A 105 24.29 -0.70 -30.10
N LEU A 106 24.00 -1.86 -29.51
CA LEU A 106 24.97 -2.96 -29.39
C LEU A 106 25.33 -3.54 -30.76
N ALA A 107 24.34 -3.74 -31.64
CA ALA A 107 24.58 -4.23 -33.00
C ALA A 107 25.46 -3.25 -33.79
N GLU A 108 25.15 -1.94 -33.73
CA GLU A 108 25.96 -0.89 -34.37
C GLU A 108 27.40 -0.87 -33.84
N HIS A 109 27.59 -1.01 -32.52
CA HIS A 109 28.91 -1.06 -31.92
C HIS A 109 29.71 -2.31 -32.32
N GLN A 110 29.06 -3.49 -32.41
CA GLN A 110 29.71 -4.72 -32.87
C GLN A 110 30.21 -4.57 -34.31
N VAL A 111 29.37 -4.02 -35.20
CA VAL A 111 29.76 -3.76 -36.60
C VAL A 111 30.93 -2.78 -36.66
N ALA A 112 30.92 -1.71 -35.86
CA ALA A 112 32.02 -0.75 -35.82
C ALA A 112 33.35 -1.39 -35.34
N MET A 113 33.30 -2.28 -34.35
CA MET A 113 34.46 -3.02 -33.86
C MET A 113 35.01 -4.00 -34.90
N GLU A 114 34.13 -4.73 -35.60
CA GLU A 114 34.55 -5.63 -36.68
C GLU A 114 35.20 -4.87 -37.84
N GLN A 115 34.69 -3.69 -38.19
CA GLN A 115 35.30 -2.81 -39.19
C GLN A 115 36.69 -2.33 -38.74
N HIS A 116 36.83 -1.91 -37.48
CA HIS A 116 38.11 -1.47 -36.93
C HIS A 116 39.15 -2.60 -36.91
N GLN A 117 38.73 -3.83 -36.55
CA GLN A 117 39.58 -5.02 -36.57
C GLN A 117 40.04 -5.35 -38.00
N GLN A 118 39.17 -5.25 -39.01
CA GLN A 118 39.51 -5.50 -40.41
C GLN A 118 40.51 -4.47 -40.96
N VAL A 119 40.38 -3.19 -40.59
CA VAL A 119 41.34 -2.14 -40.96
C VAL A 119 42.70 -2.40 -40.29
N ALA A 120 42.74 -2.74 -39.00
CA ALA A 120 43.98 -3.05 -38.29
C ALA A 120 44.70 -4.30 -38.85
N VAL A 121 43.96 -5.30 -39.33
CA VAL A 121 44.52 -6.50 -39.98
C VAL A 121 45.03 -6.20 -41.40
N MET A 122 44.45 -5.21 -42.11
CA MET A 122 44.98 -4.73 -43.39
C MET A 122 46.26 -3.89 -43.21
N GLU A 123 46.36 -3.08 -42.14
CA GLU A 123 47.55 -2.28 -41.84
C GLU A 123 48.77 -3.14 -41.45
N HIS A 124 48.57 -4.35 -40.90
CA HIS A 124 49.65 -5.27 -40.55
C HIS A 124 50.19 -6.13 -41.73
N LYS A 125 49.69 -5.96 -42.96
CA LYS A 125 50.23 -6.68 -44.15
C LYS A 125 51.39 -5.98 -44.85
N VAL A 126 52.02 -4.98 -44.22
CA VAL A 126 53.31 -4.42 -44.64
C VAL A 126 54.34 -4.63 -43.53
N GLY A 127 54.88 -5.85 -43.42
CA GLY A 127 56.04 -6.12 -42.57
C GLY A 127 56.00 -7.42 -41.77
N ALA A 128 56.38 -8.51 -42.42
CA ALA A 128 57.22 -9.62 -41.94
C ALA A 128 57.15 -10.09 -40.45
N GLU A 129 56.74 -11.37 -40.30
CA GLU A 129 57.17 -12.43 -39.35
C GLU A 129 56.58 -12.50 -37.91
N VAL A 130 56.15 -13.71 -37.56
CA VAL A 130 55.62 -14.22 -36.27
C VAL A 130 56.59 -15.35 -35.86
N PRO A 131 57.05 -15.52 -34.60
CA PRO A 131 56.19 -16.14 -33.57
C PRO A 131 56.46 -15.81 -32.08
N MET A 132 55.42 -16.01 -31.24
CA MET A 132 55.44 -16.88 -30.02
C MET A 132 54.48 -16.42 -28.90
N LEU A 133 53.29 -17.02 -28.89
CA LEU A 133 52.72 -17.89 -27.83
C LEU A 133 52.73 -17.55 -26.31
N GLU A 134 53.24 -16.45 -25.77
CA GLU A 134 53.19 -16.27 -24.30
C GLU A 134 52.57 -14.94 -23.90
N HIS A 135 51.26 -14.91 -23.61
CA HIS A 135 50.73 -14.01 -22.55
C HIS A 135 49.25 -14.16 -22.15
N PHE A 136 48.45 -15.08 -22.70
CA PHE A 136 47.03 -15.23 -22.30
C PHE A 136 46.63 -16.64 -21.85
N GLY A 137 47.61 -17.49 -21.53
CA GLY A 137 47.36 -18.67 -20.70
C GLY A 137 47.43 -18.24 -19.24
N HIS A 138 46.29 -18.27 -18.55
CA HIS A 138 46.09 -18.34 -17.09
C HIS A 138 44.96 -17.41 -16.63
N PHE A 139 43.70 -17.81 -16.82
CA PHE A 139 42.66 -17.50 -15.82
C PHE A 139 41.49 -18.50 -15.81
N TYR A 140 41.71 -19.73 -16.28
CA TYR A 140 40.90 -20.87 -15.85
C TYR A 140 41.81 -21.85 -15.10
N SER A 141 41.95 -21.59 -13.80
CA SER A 141 42.13 -22.65 -12.82
C SER A 141 41.21 -22.33 -11.67
N GLU A 142 40.31 -23.26 -11.38
CA GLU A 142 39.60 -23.34 -10.11
C GLU A 142 40.58 -23.40 -8.94
N GLU A 143 40.04 -23.07 -7.76
CA GLU A 143 40.48 -23.34 -6.36
C GLU A 143 40.75 -22.08 -5.48
N PRO A 144 40.53 -22.18 -4.16
CA PRO A 144 39.44 -21.45 -3.50
C PRO A 144 39.93 -20.32 -2.57
N SER A 145 38.98 -19.48 -2.17
CA SER A 145 39.00 -18.65 -0.94
C SER A 145 40.25 -17.79 -0.70
N ARG A 146 40.17 -16.49 -0.99
CA ARG A 146 40.38 -15.43 0.04
C ARG A 146 40.16 -14.03 -0.54
N ASN A 147 39.36 -13.28 0.22
CA ASN A 147 38.95 -11.90 0.01
C ASN A 147 40.09 -10.97 -0.39
N LEU A 148 39.96 -10.30 -1.53
CA LEU A 148 40.72 -9.09 -1.89
C LEU A 148 39.77 -8.09 -2.53
N LEU A 149 39.28 -7.17 -1.69
CA LEU A 149 38.99 -5.76 -2.00
C LEU A 149 37.94 -5.47 -3.10
N GLN A 150 36.68 -5.69 -2.72
CA GLN A 150 35.60 -4.70 -2.70
C GLN A 150 35.76 -3.44 -3.57
N LEU A 151 35.27 -3.50 -4.81
CA LEU A 151 34.85 -2.33 -5.61
C LEU A 151 33.57 -2.63 -6.42
N SER A 152 32.55 -3.16 -5.75
CA SER A 152 31.18 -3.17 -6.27
C SER A 152 30.35 -2.14 -5.51
N PRO A 153 29.49 -1.34 -6.17
CA PRO A 153 28.47 -0.59 -5.44
C PRO A 153 27.66 -1.59 -4.62
N GLN A 154 27.61 -1.36 -3.32
CA GLN A 154 26.91 -2.20 -2.38
C GLN A 154 25.41 -2.07 -2.65
N LEU A 155 24.87 -2.95 -3.49
CA LEU A 155 23.44 -3.04 -3.72
C LEU A 155 22.81 -3.46 -2.40
N HIS A 156 22.33 -2.47 -1.67
CA HIS A 156 21.31 -2.71 -0.66
C HIS A 156 20.14 -3.34 -1.42
N ALA A 157 19.84 -4.59 -1.10
CA ALA A 157 18.58 -5.19 -1.49
C ALA A 157 17.49 -4.36 -0.81
N PHE A 158 16.97 -3.34 -1.50
CA PHE A 158 15.72 -2.71 -1.12
C PHE A 158 14.67 -3.80 -1.26
N ARG A 159 14.35 -4.44 -0.14
CA ARG A 159 13.16 -5.26 -0.01
C ARG A 159 11.97 -4.32 -0.14
N LEU A 160 11.45 -4.19 -1.36
CA LEU A 160 10.19 -3.53 -1.60
C LEU A 160 9.10 -4.37 -0.93
N GLN A 161 8.71 -3.96 0.28
CA GLN A 161 7.41 -4.30 0.84
C GLN A 161 6.36 -3.65 -0.08
N PRO A 162 5.47 -4.42 -0.73
CA PRO A 162 4.37 -3.83 -1.48
C PRO A 162 3.43 -3.21 -0.46
N THR A 163 3.49 -1.87 -0.33
CA THR A 163 2.56 -1.03 0.43
C THR A 163 2.34 -1.43 1.91
N GLN A 164 3.17 -0.89 2.80
CA GLN A 164 2.74 -0.59 4.17
C GLN A 164 2.97 0.91 4.45
N PRO A 165 2.02 1.61 5.10
CA PRO A 165 2.27 2.94 5.61
C PRO A 165 3.20 2.81 6.83
N ASN A 166 4.13 3.75 6.98
CA ASN A 166 4.85 3.92 8.25
C ASN A 166 3.83 4.19 9.37
N LEU A 167 3.55 3.17 10.17
CA LEU A 167 3.03 3.33 11.52
C LEU A 167 4.19 3.03 12.45
N GLN A 168 4.88 4.10 12.89
CA GLN A 168 5.62 4.02 14.13
C GLN A 168 4.56 3.92 15.24
N ASP A 169 4.31 2.70 15.70
CA ASP A 169 3.55 2.46 16.93
C ASP A 169 4.30 3.11 18.09
N ALA A 170 3.90 4.33 18.43
CA ALA A 170 4.12 4.86 19.76
C ALA A 170 3.23 4.07 20.72
N ASN A 171 3.83 3.03 21.30
CA ASN A 171 3.59 2.50 22.64
C ASN A 171 2.42 3.18 23.39
N PHE A 172 1.22 2.60 23.32
CA PHE A 172 0.21 2.79 24.35
C PHE A 172 -0.13 1.43 24.95
N GLN A 173 0.52 1.13 26.07
CA GLN A 173 0.01 0.21 27.07
C GLN A 173 -1.37 0.70 27.52
N GLY A 174 -2.42 0.17 26.89
CA GLY A 174 -3.78 0.23 27.41
C GLY A 174 -3.91 -0.75 28.56
N HIS A 175 -3.58 -0.31 29.77
CA HIS A 175 -4.09 -0.96 30.97
C HIS A 175 -5.61 -0.94 30.93
N GLY A 176 -6.21 -2.12 31.10
CA GLY A 176 -7.65 -2.26 31.24
C GLY A 176 -8.17 -1.40 32.38
N LEU A 177 -9.33 -0.79 32.15
CA LEU A 177 -10.18 -0.30 33.21
C LEU A 177 -11.57 -0.89 32.98
N GLN A 178 -11.79 -2.01 33.67
CA GLN A 178 -13.10 -2.28 34.26
C GLN A 178 -13.44 -1.11 35.18
N LEU A 179 -14.57 -0.46 34.91
CA LEU A 179 -15.54 0.02 35.88
C LEU A 179 -16.81 0.44 35.12
#